data_AF-A0ABD2NZW2-F1
#
_entry.id   AF-A0ABD2NZW2-F1
#
_cell.length_a   1.000
_cell.length_b   1.000
_cell.length_c   1.000
_cell.angle_alpha   90.00
_cell.angle_beta   90.00
_cell.angle_gamma   90.00
#
_symmetry.space_group_name_H-M   'P 1'
#
loop_
_entity.id
_entity.type
_entity.pdbx_description
1 polymer ?
#
loop_
_entity_poly.entity_id
_entity_poly.type
_entity_poly.pdbx_seq_one_letter_code
_entity_poly.pdbx_strand_id
1 'polypeptide(L)'
;MQWNRLKKTINKVCLQNLNTTMNVRKKRWMITEILELKEKRRLAKNEPTTYRQLQNSIKGRIKLAKEKWTKELCEEMENLDSNHDVFNMHKKLREVAGLFKKQSSPMLTDETNNINIEFGKTTTQIYSETTDLK
;
A
#
# COMPACT_ATOMS: atom_id res chain seq x y z
N MET A 1 -25.90 -16.73 -22.69
CA MET A 1 -26.43 -15.61 -21.85
C MET A 1 -26.30 -15.83 -20.34
N GLN A 2 -26.38 -17.05 -19.81
CA GLN A 2 -26.35 -17.31 -18.35
C GLN A 2 -25.04 -16.90 -17.64
N TRP A 3 -23.89 -17.06 -18.30
CA TRP A 3 -22.58 -16.69 -17.75
C TRP A 3 -22.47 -15.21 -17.31
N ASN A 4 -23.03 -14.30 -18.12
CA ASN A 4 -22.98 -12.87 -17.79
C ASN A 4 -23.79 -12.54 -16.53
N ARG A 5 -24.84 -13.30 -16.23
CA ARG A 5 -25.65 -13.13 -15.01
C ARG A 5 -24.87 -13.61 -13.79
N LEU A 6 -24.27 -14.80 -13.86
CA LEU A 6 -23.42 -15.35 -12.80
C LEU A 6 -22.24 -14.41 -12.48
N LYS A 7 -21.52 -13.95 -13.52
CA LYS A 7 -20.41 -13.01 -13.38
C LYS A 7 -20.82 -11.71 -12.70
N LYS A 8 -21.98 -11.15 -13.05
CA LYS A 8 -22.52 -9.93 -12.42
C LYS A 8 -22.85 -10.15 -10.94
N THR A 9 -23.47 -11.27 -10.59
CA THR A 9 -23.79 -11.60 -9.20
C THR A 9 -22.53 -11.77 -8.35
N ILE A 10 -21.53 -12.51 -8.85
CA ILE A 10 -20.24 -12.68 -8.16
C ILE A 10 -19.57 -11.33 -7.92
N ASN A 11 -19.47 -10.49 -8.95
CA ASN A 11 -18.86 -9.16 -8.80
C ASN A 11 -19.64 -8.27 -7.82
N LYS A 12 -20.98 -8.32 -7.83
CA LYS A 12 -21.81 -7.55 -6.90
C LYS A 12 -21.54 -7.96 -5.44
N VAL A 13 -21.58 -9.26 -5.14
CA VAL A 13 -21.32 -9.78 -3.79
C VAL A 13 -19.89 -9.48 -3.35
N CYS A 14 -18.93 -9.63 -4.26
CA CYS A 14 -17.52 -9.34 -4.02
C CYS A 14 -17.28 -7.85 -3.73
N LEU A 15 -17.93 -6.93 -4.48
CA LEU A 15 -17.84 -5.49 -4.24
C LEU A 15 -18.47 -5.09 -2.89
N GLN A 16 -19.61 -5.68 -2.54
CA GLN A 16 -20.33 -5.37 -1.29
C GLN A 16 -19.59 -5.85 -0.03
N ASN A 17 -18.91 -6.99 -0.09
CA ASN A 17 -18.30 -7.61 1.10
C ASN A 17 -16.79 -7.39 1.21
N LEU A 18 -16.08 -7.33 0.09
CA LEU A 18 -14.61 -7.35 0.10
C LEU A 18 -13.98 -5.99 -0.15
N ASN A 19 -14.77 -4.92 -0.38
CA ASN A 19 -14.28 -3.59 -0.76
C ASN A 19 -13.07 -3.67 -1.71
N THR A 20 -13.15 -4.58 -2.70
CA THR A 20 -12.00 -4.94 -3.53
C THR A 20 -11.78 -3.81 -4.53
N THR A 21 -11.07 -2.79 -4.07
CA THR A 21 -10.45 -1.84 -4.97
C THR A 21 -9.33 -2.60 -5.68
N MET A 22 -9.50 -2.89 -6.97
CA MET A 22 -8.47 -3.58 -7.78
C MET A 22 -7.18 -2.75 -7.92
N ASN A 23 -7.17 -1.57 -7.30
CA ASN A 23 -6.19 -0.51 -7.45
C ASN A 23 -5.54 -0.12 -6.11
N VAL A 24 -5.14 -1.12 -5.31
CA VAL A 24 -4.36 -0.87 -4.09
C VAL A 24 -2.90 -0.64 -4.44
N ARG A 25 -2.33 0.48 -3.95
CA ARG A 25 -0.89 0.76 -4.02
C ARG A 25 -0.12 -0.25 -3.18
N LYS A 26 0.60 -1.18 -3.85
CA LYS A 26 1.42 -2.20 -3.17
C LYS A 26 2.84 -1.75 -2.84
N LYS A 27 3.37 -0.78 -3.58
CA LYS A 27 4.75 -0.29 -3.46
C LYS A 27 4.72 1.22 -3.20
N ARG A 28 5.65 1.72 -2.39
CA ARG A 28 5.70 3.14 -2.01
C ARG A 28 5.91 4.07 -3.22
N TRP A 29 6.74 3.66 -4.18
CA TRP A 29 6.95 4.36 -5.45
C TRP A 29 5.76 4.31 -6.43
N MET A 30 4.67 3.59 -6.11
CA MET A 30 3.55 3.40 -7.03
C MET A 30 2.57 4.58 -6.97
N ILE A 31 2.70 5.49 -7.94
CA ILE A 31 1.84 6.67 -8.09
C ILE A 31 0.47 6.27 -8.68
N THR A 32 -0.58 7.01 -8.33
CA THR A 32 -1.95 6.84 -8.85
C THR A 32 -2.01 6.86 -10.38
N GLU A 33 -1.22 7.71 -11.02
CA GLU A 33 -1.12 7.77 -12.48
C GLU A 33 -0.68 6.44 -13.13
N ILE A 34 0.32 5.75 -12.55
CA ILE A 34 0.78 4.45 -13.07
C ILE A 34 -0.37 3.44 -13.01
N LEU A 35 -1.19 3.53 -11.97
CA LEU A 35 -2.32 2.64 -11.79
C LEU A 35 -3.44 2.91 -12.79
N GLU A 36 -3.76 4.17 -13.03
CA GLU A 36 -4.70 4.59 -14.09
C GLU A 36 -4.22 4.14 -15.47
N LEU A 37 -2.93 4.29 -15.77
CA LEU A 37 -2.35 3.80 -17.02
C LEU A 37 -2.44 2.28 -17.16
N LYS A 38 -2.22 1.54 -16.06
CA LYS A 38 -2.42 0.08 -16.05
C LYS A 38 -3.87 -0.31 -16.32
N GLU A 39 -4.82 0.47 -15.83
CA GLU A 39 -6.24 0.26 -16.09
C GLU A 39 -6.61 0.58 -17.53
N LYS A 40 -6.15 1.71 -18.07
CA LYS A 40 -6.29 2.06 -19.49
C LYS A 40 -5.72 0.96 -20.40
N ARG A 41 -4.54 0.41 -20.05
CA ARG A 41 -3.94 -0.73 -20.77
C ARG A 41 -4.79 -1.99 -20.68
N ARG A 42 -5.46 -2.25 -19.53
CA ARG A 42 -6.37 -3.40 -19.36
C ARG A 42 -7.56 -3.32 -20.32
N LEU A 43 -8.08 -2.11 -20.54
CA LEU A 43 -9.20 -1.85 -21.47
C LEU A 43 -8.77 -1.95 -22.94
N ALA A 44 -7.53 -1.53 -23.27
CA ALA A 44 -6.98 -1.53 -24.63
C ALA A 44 -6.48 -2.91 -25.13
N LYS A 45 -6.93 -4.03 -24.57
CA LYS A 45 -6.40 -5.37 -24.88
C LYS A 45 -6.57 -5.78 -26.34
N ASN A 46 -7.62 -5.29 -27.00
CA ASN A 46 -7.95 -5.64 -28.39
C ASN A 46 -7.28 -4.74 -29.43
N GLU A 47 -6.56 -3.70 -28.99
CA GLU A 47 -5.93 -2.69 -29.86
C GLU A 47 -4.40 -2.76 -29.69
N PRO A 48 -3.66 -3.50 -30.55
CA PRO A 48 -2.25 -3.80 -30.31
C PRO A 48 -1.34 -2.57 -30.28
N THR A 49 -1.63 -1.56 -31.10
CA THR A 49 -0.84 -0.31 -31.20
C THR A 49 -0.95 0.51 -29.92
N THR A 50 -2.17 0.79 -29.47
CA THR A 50 -2.45 1.54 -28.24
C THR A 50 -1.98 0.77 -27.01
N TYR A 51 -2.13 -0.57 -26.99
CA TYR A 51 -1.61 -1.42 -25.93
C TYR A 51 -0.09 -1.28 -25.79
N ARG A 52 0.65 -1.31 -26.90
CA ARG A 52 2.12 -1.14 -26.90
C ARG A 52 2.53 0.26 -26.45
N GLN A 53 1.85 1.30 -26.93
CA GLN A 53 2.09 2.68 -26.52
C GLN A 53 1.86 2.87 -25.01
N LEU A 54 0.73 2.37 -24.49
CA LEU A 54 0.43 2.41 -23.06
C LEU A 54 1.47 1.63 -22.25
N GLN A 55 1.90 0.46 -22.73
CA GLN A 55 2.94 -0.32 -22.07
C GLN A 55 4.27 0.45 -21.98
N ASN A 56 4.67 1.15 -23.05
CA ASN A 56 5.88 1.97 -23.05
C ASN A 56 5.75 3.16 -22.09
N SER A 57 4.59 3.84 -22.10
CA SER A 57 4.29 4.94 -21.18
C SER A 57 4.36 4.46 -19.71
N ILE A 58 3.75 3.32 -19.40
CA ILE A 58 3.80 2.70 -18.06
C ILE A 58 5.25 2.44 -17.64
N LYS A 59 6.08 1.87 -18.51
CA LYS A 59 7.51 1.63 -18.21
C LYS A 59 8.25 2.93 -17.91
N GLY A 60 8.03 3.97 -18.72
CA GLY A 60 8.61 5.29 -18.52
C GLY A 60 8.21 5.90 -17.17
N ARG A 61 6.90 5.88 -16.84
CA ARG A 61 6.40 6.39 -15.55
C ARG A 61 6.90 5.59 -14.37
N ILE A 62 7.03 4.26 -14.48
CA ILE A 62 7.64 3.44 -13.43
C ILE A 62 9.10 3.83 -13.21
N LYS A 63 9.86 4.09 -14.27
CA LYS A 63 11.25 4.53 -14.16
C LYS A 63 11.35 5.85 -13.39
N LEU A 64 10.61 6.87 -13.83
CA LEU A 64 10.58 8.19 -13.17
C LEU A 64 10.12 8.11 -11.71
N ALA A 65 9.08 7.32 -11.43
CA ALA A 65 8.57 7.19 -10.07
C ALA A 65 9.57 6.48 -9.13
N LYS A 66 10.31 5.49 -9.65
CA LYS A 66 11.40 4.85 -8.89
C LYS A 66 12.56 5.82 -8.66
N GLU A 67 12.99 6.55 -9.68
CA GLU A 67 14.06 7.55 -9.56
C GLU A 67 13.70 8.61 -8.51
N LYS A 68 12.47 9.14 -8.57
CA LYS A 68 11.98 10.09 -7.58
C LYS A 68 11.99 9.51 -6.17
N TRP A 69 11.44 8.31 -6.00
CA TRP A 69 11.40 7.65 -4.69
C TRP A 69 12.79 7.35 -4.13
N THR A 70 13.74 6.91 -4.97
CA THR A 70 15.12 6.68 -4.56
C THR A 70 15.81 7.99 -4.18
N LYS A 71 15.56 9.07 -4.94
CA LYS A 71 16.12 10.39 -4.62
C LYS A 71 15.62 10.92 -3.27
N GLU A 72 14.31 10.89 -3.03
CA GLU A 72 13.71 11.27 -1.74
C GLU A 72 14.31 10.48 -0.58
N LEU A 73 14.59 9.20 -0.80
CA LEU A 73 15.20 8.33 0.20
C LEU A 73 16.67 8.67 0.46
N CYS A 74 17.46 9.00 -0.56
CA CYS A 74 18.83 9.48 -0.40
C CYS A 74 18.86 10.79 0.41
N GLU A 75 18.01 11.75 0.05
CA GLU A 75 17.88 13.02 0.75
C GLU A 75 17.50 12.81 2.24
N GLU A 76 16.59 11.87 2.52
CA GLU A 76 16.23 11.50 3.90
C GLU A 76 17.43 10.94 4.68
N MET A 77 18.24 10.06 4.06
CA MET A 77 19.43 9.50 4.70
C MET A 77 20.52 10.55 4.93
N GLU A 78 20.77 11.42 3.95
CA GLU A 78 21.74 12.53 4.07
C GLU A 78 21.35 13.50 5.19
N ASN A 79 20.05 13.76 5.36
CA ASN A 79 19.55 14.57 6.47
C ASN A 79 19.72 13.87 7.83
N LEU A 80 19.50 12.55 7.92
CA LEU A 80 19.73 11.79 9.14
C LEU A 80 21.22 11.77 9.52
N ASP A 81 22.11 11.61 8.53
CA ASP A 81 23.56 11.67 8.71
C ASP A 81 24.02 13.05 9.18
N SER A 82 23.50 14.12 8.56
CA SER A 82 23.75 15.51 8.96
C SER A 82 23.33 15.79 10.41
N ASN A 83 22.22 15.20 10.86
CA ASN A 83 21.74 15.29 12.24
C ASN A 83 22.42 14.31 13.21
N HIS A 84 23.44 13.57 12.75
CA HIS A 84 24.17 12.54 13.50
C HIS A 84 23.26 11.43 14.08
N ASP A 85 22.10 11.19 13.46
CA ASP A 85 21.17 10.14 13.85
C ASP A 85 21.51 8.82 13.15
N VAL A 86 22.66 8.28 13.55
CA VAL A 86 23.23 7.05 12.98
C VAL A 86 22.31 5.84 13.18
N PHE A 87 21.53 5.83 14.27
CA PHE A 87 20.57 4.75 14.55
C PHE A 87 19.44 4.71 13.53
N ASN A 88 18.74 5.82 13.32
CA ASN A 88 17.64 5.85 12.37
C ASN A 88 18.13 5.74 10.93
N MET A 89 19.31 6.29 10.61
CA MET A 89 19.96 6.08 9.31
C MET A 89 20.19 4.58 9.04
N HIS A 90 20.82 3.85 9.95
CA HIS A 90 21.05 2.40 9.78
C HIS A 90 19.76 1.60 9.70
N LYS A 91 18.76 1.95 10.53
CA LYS A 91 17.43 1.33 10.46
C LYS A 91 16.82 1.50 9.07
N LYS A 92 16.83 2.73 8.54
CA LYS A 92 16.32 3.03 7.20
C LYS A 92 17.09 2.29 6.11
N LEU A 93 18.41 2.25 6.20
CA LEU A 93 19.27 1.53 5.26
C LEU A 93 18.89 0.04 5.20
N ARG A 94 18.65 -0.60 6.35
CA ARG A 94 18.21 -2.00 6.43
C ARG A 94 16.82 -2.23 5.84
N GLU A 95 15.89 -1.29 6.03
CA GLU A 95 14.55 -1.34 5.41
C GLU A 95 14.64 -1.31 3.88
N VAL A 96 15.47 -0.41 3.35
CA VAL A 96 15.65 -0.21 1.91
C VAL A 96 16.34 -1.40 1.27
N ALA A 97 17.40 -1.90 1.89
CA ALA A 97 18.12 -3.09 1.43
C ALA A 97 17.27 -4.37 1.52
N GLY A 98 16.07 -4.32 2.10
CA GLY A 98 15.19 -5.48 2.27
C GLY A 98 15.71 -6.48 3.32
N LEU A 99 16.70 -6.07 4.12
CA LEU A 99 17.26 -6.88 5.21
C LEU A 99 16.37 -6.85 6.46
N PHE A 100 15.38 -5.96 6.48
CA PHE A 100 14.39 -5.88 7.53
C PHE A 100 13.27 -6.91 7.29
N LYS A 101 13.28 -8.00 8.08
CA LYS A 101 12.18 -8.95 8.11
C LYS A 101 11.10 -8.38 9.03
N LYS A 102 9.88 -8.17 8.50
CA LYS A 102 8.73 -7.79 9.32
C LYS A 102 8.46 -8.94 10.30
N GLN A 103 8.76 -8.73 11.58
CA GLN A 103 8.30 -9.62 12.63
C GLN A 103 6.77 -9.59 12.60
N SER A 104 6.18 -10.73 12.29
CA SER A 104 4.74 -10.93 12.40
C SER A 104 4.44 -11.09 13.88
N SER A 105 4.09 -10.01 14.58
CA SER A 105 3.49 -10.15 15.90
C SER A 105 2.15 -10.88 15.72
N PRO A 106 1.92 -12.05 16.33
CA PRO A 106 0.61 -12.68 16.28
C PRO A 106 -0.38 -11.72 16.93
N MET A 107 -1.28 -11.18 16.12
CA MET A 107 -2.33 -10.27 16.57
C MET A 107 -3.53 -11.10 16.94
N LEU A 108 -3.73 -11.32 18.24
CA LEU A 108 -4.91 -11.98 18.78
C LEU A 108 -6.02 -10.93 18.91
N THR A 109 -7.12 -11.13 18.18
CA THR A 109 -8.32 -10.29 18.29
C THR A 109 -9.42 -11.09 18.98
N ASP A 110 -10.13 -10.45 19.90
CA ASP A 110 -11.32 -11.02 20.53
C ASP A 110 -12.53 -11.01 19.58
N GLU A 111 -13.63 -11.68 19.95
CA GLU A 111 -14.86 -11.83 19.15
C GLU A 111 -15.51 -10.49 18.75
N THR A 112 -15.21 -9.40 19.46
CA THR A 112 -15.66 -8.03 19.16
C THR A 112 -14.66 -7.21 18.33
N ASN A 113 -13.65 -7.86 17.74
CA ASN A 113 -12.62 -7.25 16.90
C ASN A 113 -11.78 -6.17 17.62
N ASN A 114 -11.71 -6.24 18.95
CA ASN A 114 -10.83 -5.42 19.78
C ASN A 114 -9.42 -6.03 19.78
N ILE A 115 -8.40 -5.16 19.71
CA ILE A 115 -6.99 -5.57 19.62
C ILE A 115 -6.41 -5.67 21.03
N ASN A 116 -6.14 -6.89 21.52
CA ASN A 116 -5.39 -7.10 22.75
C ASN A 116 -3.90 -7.15 22.42
N ILE A 117 -3.21 -6.02 22.56
CA ILE A 117 -1.74 -5.97 22.52
C ILE A 117 -1.26 -5.96 23.97
N GLU A 118 -0.95 -7.13 24.52
CA GLU A 118 -0.21 -7.20 25.79
C GLU A 118 1.24 -6.76 25.54
N PHE A 119 1.50 -5.46 25.71
CA PHE A 119 2.86 -4.98 25.92
C PHE A 119 3.26 -5.30 27.36
N GLY A 120 4.25 -6.18 27.51
CA GLY A 120 4.91 -6.41 28.79
C GLY A 120 5.35 -5.08 29.41
N LYS A 121 4.64 -4.68 30.46
CA LYS A 121 4.91 -3.58 31.41
C LYS A 121 4.83 -2.17 30.83
N THR A 122 3.62 -1.59 30.83
CA THR A 122 3.17 -0.53 31.76
C THR A 122 1.78 -0.10 31.29
N THR A 123 0.77 -0.30 32.15
CA THR A 123 -0.63 0.06 31.91
C THR A 123 -0.78 1.56 31.75
N THR A 124 -1.13 2.03 30.55
CA THR A 124 -1.75 3.34 30.36
C THR A 124 -3.17 3.11 29.86
N GLN A 125 -4.13 3.29 30.76
CA GLN A 125 -5.55 3.34 30.43
C GLN A 125 -5.79 4.56 29.54
N ILE A 126 -6.29 4.37 28.32
CA ILE A 126 -6.82 5.45 27.49
C ILE A 126 -8.34 5.38 27.63
N TYR A 127 -8.91 6.32 28.38
CA TYR A 127 -10.36 6.51 28.48
C TYR A 127 -10.92 6.92 27.11
N SER A 128 -11.96 6.23 26.65
CA SER A 128 -12.84 6.73 25.59
C SER A 128 -13.90 7.61 26.25
N GLU A 129 -13.76 8.93 26.12
CA GLU A 129 -14.86 9.86 26.41
C GLU A 129 -15.96 9.64 25.37
N THR A 130 -17.02 8.97 25.81
CA THR A 130 -18.33 9.01 25.17
C THR A 130 -18.99 10.32 25.59
N THR A 131 -18.95 11.33 24.73
CA THR A 131 -19.81 12.51 24.86
C THR A 131 -21.19 12.12 24.32
N ASP A 132 -22.02 11.58 25.22
CA ASP A 132 -23.45 11.44 24.98
C ASP A 132 -24.11 12.81 24.97
N LEU A 133 -24.88 13.05 23.91
CA LEU A 133 -25.77 14.19 23.75
C LEU A 133 -26.84 14.20 24.85
N LYS A 134 -27.08 15.39 25.41
CA LYS A 134 -28.40 15.81 25.89
C LYS A 134 -28.77 17.14 25.25
#